data_AF-A0ABD3XC31-F1
#
_entry.id   AF-A0ABD3XC31-F1
#
_cell.length_a   1.000
_cell.length_b   1.000
_cell.length_c   1.000
_cell.angle_alpha   90.00
_cell.angle_beta   90.00
_cell.angle_gamma   90.00
#
_symmetry.space_group_name_H-M   'P 1'
#
loop_
_entity.id
_entity.type
_entity.pdbx_description
1 polymer ?
#
loop_
_entity_poly.entity_id
_entity_poly.type
_entity_poly.pdbx_seq_one_letter_code
_entity_poly.pdbx_strand_id
1 'polypeptide(L)'
;TCPKCYEEENGMIKGINKRPFVFMKDTACDQSKANYIFHVNISKIHDLGRQKIADAKLIKVIKRGAQLYDGGENITFTWESICQCPRINETKEYVIIAKDGPQEMYRNHM
;
A
#
# COMPACT_ATOMS: atom_id res chain seq x y z
N THR A 1 8.75 -3.64 -10.44
CA THR A 1 7.40 -3.62 -11.05
C THR A 1 6.73 -2.32 -10.72
N CYS A 2 6.23 -1.61 -11.73
CA CYS A 2 5.54 -0.35 -11.48
C CYS A 2 4.13 -0.55 -10.91
N PRO A 3 3.80 0.14 -9.80
CA PRO A 3 2.46 0.13 -9.28
C PRO A 3 1.51 0.90 -10.19
N LYS A 4 0.23 0.57 -10.13
CA LYS A 4 -0.84 1.35 -10.78
C LYS A 4 -1.62 2.12 -9.72
N CYS A 5 -1.91 3.38 -10.00
CA CYS A 5 -2.60 4.29 -9.08
C CYS A 5 -3.90 4.76 -9.70
N TYR A 6 -4.97 4.80 -8.91
CA TYR A 6 -6.29 5.26 -9.35
C TYR A 6 -6.92 6.13 -8.27
N GLU A 7 -7.54 7.22 -8.70
CA GLU A 7 -8.49 7.97 -7.88
C GLU A 7 -9.86 7.30 -8.08
N GLU A 8 -10.40 6.64 -7.06
CA GLU A 8 -11.70 6.00 -7.17
C GLU A 8 -12.80 7.07 -7.03
N GLU A 9 -13.30 7.62 -8.15
CA GLU A 9 -14.31 8.70 -8.13
C GLU A 9 -15.65 8.26 -7.53
N ASN A 10 -15.99 6.95 -7.56
CA ASN A 10 -17.30 6.43 -7.13
C ASN A 10 -17.24 5.11 -6.34
N GLY A 11 -16.06 4.65 -5.93
CA GLY A 11 -15.90 3.32 -5.38
C GLY A 11 -15.79 3.30 -3.86
N MET A 12 -16.85 2.84 -3.21
CA MET A 12 -16.75 2.41 -1.82
C MET A 12 -16.19 1.00 -1.78
N ILE A 13 -14.95 0.84 -1.31
CA ILE A 13 -14.43 -0.48 -0.97
C ILE A 13 -15.19 -0.96 0.27
N LYS A 14 -15.90 -2.09 0.17
CA LYS A 14 -16.74 -2.63 1.25
C LYS A 14 -15.97 -2.63 2.58
N GLY A 15 -16.48 -1.87 3.56
CA GLY A 15 -15.88 -1.74 4.89
C GLY A 15 -14.96 -0.53 5.09
N ILE A 16 -14.86 0.38 4.11
CA ILE A 16 -14.25 1.71 4.24
C ILE A 16 -15.28 2.78 3.88
N ASN A 17 -15.58 3.69 4.82
CA ASN A 17 -16.58 4.74 4.66
C ASN A 17 -16.02 6.06 4.07
N LYS A 18 -14.73 6.10 3.75
CA LYS A 18 -14.06 7.23 3.08
C LYS A 18 -13.72 6.85 1.64
N ARG A 19 -13.32 7.84 0.83
CA ARG A 19 -12.77 7.64 -0.53
C ARG A 19 -11.23 7.62 -0.47
N PRO A 20 -10.60 6.47 -0.16
CA PRO A 20 -9.15 6.35 -0.22
C PRO A 20 -8.67 6.27 -1.68
N PHE A 21 -7.42 6.63 -1.91
CA PHE A 21 -6.76 6.41 -3.19
C PHE A 21 -6.34 4.96 -3.31
N VAL A 22 -6.49 4.36 -4.50
CA VAL A 22 -6.09 2.96 -4.70
C VAL A 22 -4.66 2.90 -5.23
N PHE A 23 -3.80 2.20 -4.49
CA PHE A 23 -2.42 1.93 -4.86
C PHE A 23 -2.23 0.42 -5.05
N MET A 24 -1.95 -0.02 -6.28
CA MET A 24 -1.82 -1.44 -6.59
C MET A 24 -0.35 -1.82 -6.81
N LYS A 25 0.20 -2.64 -5.92
CA LYS A 25 1.57 -3.19 -6.02
C LYS A 25 1.54 -4.55 -6.70
N ASP A 26 2.50 -4.80 -7.60
CA ASP A 26 2.69 -6.08 -8.30
C ASP A 26 1.52 -6.53 -9.20
N THR A 27 0.90 -5.55 -9.88
CA THR A 27 -0.01 -5.77 -11.02
C THR A 27 -1.26 -6.59 -10.70
N ALA A 28 -1.71 -6.67 -9.45
CA ALA A 28 -3.03 -7.16 -9.11
C ALA A 28 -4.09 -6.14 -9.56
N CYS A 29 -4.36 -6.04 -10.87
CA CYS A 29 -5.41 -5.16 -11.42
C CYS A 29 -6.83 -5.63 -11.06
N ASP A 30 -6.92 -6.79 -10.39
CA ASP A 30 -8.16 -7.46 -10.01
C ASP A 30 -8.06 -7.80 -8.51
N GLN A 31 -8.93 -7.18 -7.71
CA GLN A 31 -9.02 -7.38 -6.26
C GLN A 31 -9.22 -8.86 -5.88
N SER A 32 -9.87 -9.66 -6.75
CA SER A 32 -10.09 -11.09 -6.49
C SER A 32 -8.77 -11.88 -6.48
N LYS A 33 -7.75 -11.40 -7.21
CA LYS A 33 -6.42 -12.02 -7.33
C LYS A 33 -5.40 -11.49 -6.31
N ALA A 34 -5.75 -10.45 -5.56
CA ALA A 34 -4.89 -9.92 -4.51
C ALA A 34 -4.93 -10.82 -3.27
N ASN A 35 -3.77 -11.11 -2.67
CA ASN A 35 -3.74 -11.82 -1.39
C ASN A 35 -3.86 -10.84 -0.22
N TYR A 36 -3.43 -9.60 -0.41
CA TYR A 36 -3.37 -8.58 0.63
C TYR A 36 -4.10 -7.31 0.22
N ILE A 37 -4.94 -6.80 1.11
CA ILE A 37 -5.62 -5.52 0.96
C ILE A 37 -5.56 -4.78 2.30
N PHE A 38 -4.93 -3.61 2.33
CA PHE A 38 -4.77 -2.78 3.52
C PHE A 38 -5.32 -1.38 3.30
N HIS A 39 -5.93 -0.82 4.32
CA HIS A 39 -6.22 0.61 4.41
C HIS A 39 -5.16 1.25 5.29
N VAL A 40 -4.47 2.25 4.75
CA VAL A 40 -3.32 2.88 5.40
C VAL A 40 -3.38 4.39 5.28
N ASN A 41 -2.64 5.09 6.13
CA ASN A 41 -2.27 6.48 5.92
C ASN A 41 -0.77 6.55 5.62
N ILE A 42 -0.37 7.11 4.49
CA ILE A 42 1.06 7.26 4.18
C ILE A 42 1.59 8.45 4.98
N SER A 43 2.56 8.19 5.87
CA SER A 43 3.12 9.21 6.75
C SER A 43 4.33 9.91 6.13
N LYS A 44 5.18 9.17 5.40
CA LYS A 44 6.42 9.70 4.82
C LYS A 44 6.83 8.93 3.58
N ILE A 45 7.39 9.63 2.59
CA ILE A 45 7.96 9.04 1.38
C ILE A 45 9.46 9.37 1.32
N HIS A 46 10.28 8.33 1.25
CA HIS A 46 11.72 8.43 1.07
C HIS A 46 12.08 8.15 -0.39
N ASP A 47 12.87 9.03 -1.00
CA ASP A 47 13.42 8.83 -2.35
C ASP A 47 14.87 8.35 -2.23
N LEU A 48 15.12 7.09 -2.62
CA LEU A 48 16.44 6.45 -2.63
C LEU A 48 17.05 6.42 -4.03
N GLY A 49 16.62 7.34 -4.90
CA GLY A 49 17.09 7.48 -6.28
C GLY A 49 16.42 6.49 -7.22
N ARG A 50 16.75 5.19 -7.14
CA ARG A 50 16.15 4.15 -8.00
C ARG A 50 14.83 3.61 -7.46
N GLN A 51 14.60 3.77 -6.16
CA GLN A 51 13.42 3.28 -5.46
C GLN A 51 12.84 4.36 -4.56
N LYS A 52 11.53 4.31 -4.36
CA LYS A 52 10.82 5.08 -3.34
C LYS A 52 10.26 4.14 -2.30
N ILE A 53 10.32 4.56 -1.04
CA ILE A 53 9.76 3.83 0.10
C ILE A 53 8.72 4.73 0.77
N ALA A 54 7.50 4.24 0.95
CA ALA A 54 6.49 4.90 1.76
C ALA A 54 6.38 4.20 3.11
N ASP A 55 6.58 4.96 4.18
CA ASP A 55 6.15 4.59 5.52
C ASP A 55 4.66 4.86 5.61
N ALA A 56 3.89 3.90 6.13
CA ALA A 56 2.46 4.01 6.24
C ALA A 56 1.95 3.45 7.57
N LYS A 57 1.05 4.21 8.20
CA LYS A 57 0.31 3.74 9.36
C LYS A 57 -0.86 2.87 8.91
N LEU A 58 -0.94 1.65 9.39
CA LEU A 58 -2.05 0.73 9.16
C LEU A 58 -3.29 1.24 9.89
N ILE A 59 -4.37 1.47 9.14
CA ILE A 59 -5.69 1.82 9.68
C ILE A 59 -6.52 0.56 9.84
N LYS A 60 -6.56 -0.28 8.80
CA LYS A 60 -7.39 -1.49 8.78
C LYS A 60 -6.83 -2.53 7.82
N VAL A 61 -6.88 -3.79 8.24
CA VAL A 61 -6.64 -4.94 7.35
C VAL A 61 -7.98 -5.35 6.74
N ILE A 62 -8.07 -5.34 5.40
CA ILE A 62 -9.28 -5.75 4.67
C ILE A 62 -9.15 -7.21 4.22
N LYS A 63 -7.97 -7.60 3.71
CA LYS A 63 -7.66 -8.98 3.30
C LYS A 63 -6.22 -9.28 3.69
N ARG A 64 -6.00 -10.43 4.32
CA ARG A 64 -4.67 -10.95 4.68
C ARG A 64 -4.44 -12.25 3.92
N GLY A 65 -3.26 -12.38 3.30
CA GLY A 65 -2.83 -13.61 2.63
C GLY A 65 -2.37 -14.67 3.64
N ALA A 66 -1.89 -15.80 3.11
CA ALA A 66 -1.51 -16.96 3.94
C ALA A 66 -0.28 -16.72 4.82
N GLN A 67 0.62 -15.79 4.47
CA GLN A 67 1.68 -15.39 5.41
C GLN A 67 1.07 -14.54 6.53
N LEU A 68 1.32 -14.99 7.76
CA LEU A 68 0.99 -14.27 8.98
C LEU A 68 1.78 -12.95 9.00
N TYR A 69 1.11 -11.87 8.64
CA TYR A 69 1.52 -10.53 9.05
C TYR A 69 1.11 -10.37 10.52
N ASP A 70 1.98 -10.66 11.48
CA ASP A 70 1.62 -10.50 12.91
C ASP A 70 1.40 -9.02 13.29
N GLY A 71 2.08 -8.13 12.57
CA GLY A 71 1.66 -6.77 12.32
C GLY A 71 1.95 -5.75 13.42
N GLY A 72 2.72 -4.73 13.05
CA GLY A 72 2.78 -3.45 13.77
C GLY A 72 1.77 -2.44 13.21
N GLU A 73 1.64 -1.30 13.89
CA GLU A 73 0.86 -0.16 13.36
C GLU A 73 1.49 0.47 12.12
N ASN A 74 2.75 0.16 11.80
CA ASN A 74 3.50 0.77 10.70
C ASN A 74 3.99 -0.28 9.71
N ILE A 75 3.80 0.00 8.43
CA ILE A 75 4.20 -0.85 7.29
C ILE A 75 4.87 -0.03 6.22
N THR A 76 5.76 -0.67 5.46
CA THR A 76 6.51 -0.02 4.38
C THR A 76 6.15 -0.60 3.01
N PHE A 77 6.07 0.30 2.04
CA PHE A 77 5.82 -0.05 0.65
C PHE A 77 6.91 0.53 -0.25
N THR A 78 7.49 -0.31 -1.10
CA THR A 78 8.55 0.08 -2.02
C THR A 78 8.09 -0.04 -3.47
N TRP A 79 8.47 0.93 -4.29
CA TRP A 79 8.31 0.89 -5.76
C TRP A 79 9.48 1.57 -6.46
N GLU A 80 9.64 1.34 -7.77
CA GLU A 80 10.73 1.94 -8.54
C GLU A 80 10.43 3.43 -8.83
N SER A 81 11.42 4.30 -8.69
CA SER A 81 11.25 5.76 -8.85
C SER A 81 10.85 6.16 -10.27
N ILE A 82 11.19 5.34 -11.27
CA ILE A 82 10.81 5.54 -12.67
C ILE A 82 9.30 5.39 -12.91
N CYS A 83 8.58 4.81 -11.96
CA CYS A 83 7.17 4.53 -12.11
C CYS A 83 6.35 5.82 -11.97
N GLN A 84 5.68 6.19 -13.06
CA GLN A 84 4.73 7.30 -13.09
C GLN A 84 3.40 6.88 -12.48
N CYS A 85 3.40 6.59 -11.18
CA CYS A 85 2.18 6.47 -10.41
C CYS A 85 1.79 7.89 -9.96
N PRO A 86 0.70 8.49 -10.47
CA PRO A 86 0.36 9.85 -10.12
C PRO A 86 0.10 9.99 -8.61
N ARG A 87 0.97 10.77 -7.95
CA ARG A 87 0.76 11.48 -6.68
C ARG A 87 0.33 10.60 -5.49
N ILE A 88 1.19 9.65 -5.13
CA ILE A 88 1.24 9.21 -3.73
C ILE A 88 1.70 10.41 -2.90
N ASN A 89 0.83 10.90 -2.03
CA ASN A 89 1.10 12.04 -1.17
C ASN A 89 1.18 11.55 0.26
N GLU A 90 2.10 12.14 1.00
CA GLU A 90 2.12 12.05 2.45
C GLU A 90 0.80 12.59 3.01
N THR A 91 0.44 12.13 4.21
CA THR A 91 -0.78 12.46 4.97
C THR A 91 -2.10 11.96 4.38
N LYS A 92 -2.11 11.37 3.18
CA LYS A 92 -3.33 10.83 2.56
C LYS A 92 -3.54 9.35 2.90
N GLU A 93 -4.83 8.97 2.91
CA GLU A 93 -5.25 7.58 3.09
C GLU A 93 -5.28 6.83 1.74
N TYR A 94 -4.75 5.61 1.75
CA TYR A 94 -4.67 4.74 0.58
C TYR A 94 -5.22 3.36 0.91
N VAL A 95 -5.82 2.72 -0.09
CA VAL A 95 -6.04 1.28 -0.09
C VAL A 95 -4.99 0.63 -0.96
N ILE A 96 -4.22 -0.25 -0.34
CA ILE A 96 -3.11 -0.92 -0.95
C ILE A 96 -3.51 -2.35 -1.26
N ILE A 97 -3.49 -2.68 -2.55
CA ILE A 97 -3.84 -3.99 -3.08
C ILE A 97 -2.54 -4.63 -3.57
N ALA A 98 -2.21 -5.79 -3.02
CA ALA A 98 -0.96 -6.48 -3.36
C ALA A 98 -1.15 -8.00 -3.45
N LYS A 99 -0.37 -8.62 -4.34
CA LYS A 99 -0.27 -10.08 -4.41
C LYS A 99 0.59 -10.65 -3.28
N ASP A 100 1.63 -9.92 -2.89
CA ASP A 100 2.55 -10.29 -1.82
C ASP A 100 2.34 -9.37 -0.61
N GLY A 101 2.71 -9.86 0.57
CA GLY A 101 2.56 -9.11 1.82
C GLY A 101 3.39 -7.81 1.79
N PRO A 102 3.03 -6.82 2.64
CA PRO A 102 3.93 -5.71 2.88
C PRO A 102 5.20 -6.32 3.52
N GLN A 103 6.36 -5.79 3.16
CA GLN A 103 7.55 -6.11 3.95
C GLN A 103 7.30 -5.49 5.33
N GLU A 104 7.44 -6.26 6.41
CA GLU A 104 7.51 -5.65 7.73
C GLU A 104 8.62 -4.59 7.66
N MET A 105 8.37 -3.40 8.21
CA MET A 105 9.45 -2.46 8.47
C MET A 105 10.57 -3.28 9.12
N TYR A 106 11.76 -3.28 8.51
CA TYR A 106 12.95 -3.86 9.11
C TYR A 106 13.01 -3.36 10.56
N ARG A 107 12.53 -4.17 11.52
CA ARG A 107 12.96 -4.03 12.90
C ARG A 107 14.42 -4.40 12.79
N ASN A 108 15.27 -3.36 12.82
CA ASN A 108 16.67 -3.52 13.16
C ASN A 108 16.71 -4.45 14.38
N HIS A 109 17.03 -5.72 14.15
CA HIS A 109 17.72 -6.52 15.14
C HIS A 109 19.15 -5.99 15.13
N MET A 110 19.35 -4.87 15.82
CA MET A 110 20.65 -4.51 16.39
C MET A 110 20.53 -4.68 17.90
#